data_AF-A0A3C1JNA6-F1
#
_entry.id   AF-A0A3C1JNA6-F1
#
_cell.length_a   1.000
_cell.length_b   1.000
_cell.length_c   1.000
_cell.angle_alpha   90.00
_cell.angle_beta   90.00
_cell.angle_gamma   90.00
#
_symmetry.space_group_name_H-M   'P 1'
#
loop_
_entity.id
_entity.type
_entity.pdbx_description
1 polymer ?
#
loop_
_entity_poly.entity_id
_entity_poly.type
_entity_poly.pdbx_seq_one_letter_code
_entity_poly.pdbx_strand_id
1 'polypeptide(L)'
;MRIATITPGVRDTVIELGLGDWVVCAPDKPGWHPAEATPHAAIAQNSPLGLIDISSLSRSGSASQSGHIIGVTVDIGEVVRSNPDVILVETECSGCGVQSGPQAHSLGIHGEDPQVVIVHPVGLEDELAWIGPIGTILGVTERAIRLQTVRAARLLALRMHVARYLTQTPGARRPTVSVAIYDPDAESWCPLSERGEQLINAAGGLLLAETYAPGSGVISPADINLVGTWGEADAKSDHPGLRRFLANNVSSPTANGSTWSIAPDFLLNARGPGIVAAVETLLRAIFPAALGANGTPPPEHLIRRATGLQDSPRS
;
A
#
# COMPACT_ATOMS: atom_id res chain seq x y z
N MET A 1 -15.12 18.77 -13.74
CA MET A 1 -15.29 17.80 -12.66
C MET A 1 -14.20 18.04 -11.63
N ARG A 2 -14.52 18.19 -10.35
CA ARG A 2 -13.57 18.43 -9.26
C ARG A 2 -13.55 17.20 -8.38
N ILE A 3 -12.39 16.54 -8.27
CA ILE A 3 -12.28 15.26 -7.57
C ILE A 3 -11.52 15.47 -6.27
N ALA A 4 -12.10 15.13 -5.14
CA ALA A 4 -11.35 14.98 -3.89
C ALA A 4 -11.01 13.50 -3.68
N THR A 5 -9.75 13.21 -3.38
CA THR A 5 -9.27 11.87 -3.05
C THR A 5 -8.79 11.86 -1.62
N ILE A 6 -9.33 10.96 -0.79
CA ILE A 6 -9.04 10.94 0.65
C ILE A 6 -7.87 10.01 1.00
N THR A 7 -7.66 8.96 0.21
CA THR A 7 -6.59 7.97 0.44
C THR A 7 -5.65 7.85 -0.77
N PRO A 8 -4.40 7.41 -0.57
CA PRO A 8 -3.44 7.29 -1.66
C PRO A 8 -3.88 6.35 -2.79
N GLY A 9 -4.54 5.23 -2.47
CA GLY A 9 -4.96 4.23 -3.48
C GLY A 9 -5.97 4.76 -4.49
N VAL A 10 -6.98 5.51 -4.04
CA VAL A 10 -7.93 6.17 -4.96
C VAL A 10 -7.28 7.35 -5.69
N ARG A 11 -6.34 8.07 -5.06
CA ARG A 11 -5.55 9.11 -5.75
C ARG A 11 -4.77 8.52 -6.92
N ASP A 12 -4.01 7.46 -6.68
CA ASP A 12 -3.21 6.78 -7.70
C ASP A 12 -4.11 6.24 -8.83
N THR A 13 -5.29 5.72 -8.48
CA THR A 13 -6.29 5.29 -9.47
C THR A 13 -6.72 6.45 -10.38
N VAL A 14 -7.06 7.61 -9.81
CA VAL A 14 -7.46 8.80 -10.59
C VAL A 14 -6.33 9.31 -11.48
N ILE A 15 -5.09 9.29 -10.99
CA ILE A 15 -3.90 9.66 -11.76
C ILE A 15 -3.72 8.71 -12.96
N GLU A 16 -3.78 7.39 -12.75
CA GLU A 16 -3.64 6.41 -13.85
C GLU A 16 -4.81 6.43 -14.84
N LEU A 17 -5.98 6.87 -14.41
CA LEU A 17 -7.10 7.18 -15.28
C LEU A 17 -6.89 8.49 -16.08
N GLY A 18 -5.75 9.17 -15.94
CA GLY A 18 -5.44 10.42 -16.65
C GLY A 18 -6.32 11.58 -16.20
N LEU A 19 -6.72 11.58 -14.92
CA LEU A 19 -7.58 12.60 -14.32
C LEU A 19 -6.86 13.39 -13.20
N GLY A 20 -5.53 13.30 -13.10
CA GLY A 20 -4.73 13.98 -12.07
C GLY A 20 -4.96 15.49 -11.99
N ASP A 21 -5.11 16.16 -13.14
CA ASP A 21 -5.37 17.61 -13.21
C ASP A 21 -6.72 18.03 -12.60
N TRP A 22 -7.65 17.08 -12.45
CA TRP A 22 -8.99 17.31 -11.90
C TRP A 22 -9.06 17.05 -10.39
N VAL A 23 -7.98 16.56 -9.78
CA VAL A 23 -7.90 16.30 -8.34
C VAL A 23 -7.76 17.63 -7.62
N VAL A 24 -8.79 18.12 -6.93
CA VAL A 24 -8.76 19.42 -6.22
C VAL A 24 -8.30 19.30 -4.77
N CYS A 25 -8.21 18.08 -4.25
CA CYS A 25 -7.88 17.78 -2.86
C CYS A 25 -7.32 16.35 -2.77
N ALA A 26 -6.15 16.16 -2.17
CA ALA A 26 -5.45 14.89 -2.13
C ALA A 26 -4.77 14.63 -0.77
N PRO A 27 -4.52 13.39 -0.34
CA PRO A 27 -3.75 13.13 0.87
C PRO A 27 -2.32 13.67 0.76
N ASP A 28 -1.79 14.18 1.87
CA ASP A 28 -0.37 14.50 2.06
C ASP A 28 0.54 13.26 2.00
N LYS A 29 0.00 12.10 2.37
CA LYS A 29 0.73 10.84 2.37
C LYS A 29 1.20 10.48 0.93
N PRO A 30 2.46 10.05 0.77
CA PRO A 30 2.92 9.53 -0.51
C PRO A 30 2.10 8.31 -0.93
N GLY A 31 1.98 8.17 -2.24
CA GLY A 31 1.33 7.05 -2.91
C GLY A 31 2.24 6.63 -4.06
N TRP A 32 1.81 5.68 -4.87
CA TRP A 32 2.65 5.14 -5.94
C TRP A 32 3.13 6.20 -6.93
N HIS A 33 2.29 7.19 -7.23
CA HIS A 33 2.67 8.34 -8.06
C HIS A 33 3.19 9.50 -7.19
N PRO A 34 4.21 10.25 -7.66
CA PRO A 34 4.77 11.37 -6.92
C PRO A 34 3.71 12.45 -6.66
N ALA A 35 3.83 13.20 -5.56
CA ALA A 35 2.87 14.23 -5.17
C ALA A 35 2.65 15.31 -6.25
N GLU A 36 3.69 15.60 -7.04
CA GLU A 36 3.65 16.55 -8.16
C GLU A 36 2.69 16.13 -9.29
N ALA A 37 2.26 14.86 -9.33
CA ALA A 37 1.24 14.38 -10.26
C ALA A 37 -0.16 14.95 -9.98
N THR A 38 -0.36 15.61 -8.84
CA THR A 38 -1.57 16.34 -8.47
C THR A 38 -1.19 17.70 -7.86
N PRO A 39 -1.25 18.82 -8.60
CA PRO A 39 -0.72 20.12 -8.15
C PRO A 39 -1.57 20.83 -7.07
N HIS A 40 -2.48 20.13 -6.39
CA HIS A 40 -3.55 20.72 -5.57
C HIS A 40 -3.39 20.44 -4.07
N ALA A 41 -4.13 21.18 -3.25
CA ALA A 41 -3.97 21.25 -1.80
C ALA A 41 -3.97 19.88 -1.12
N ALA A 42 -2.93 19.64 -0.32
CA ALA A 42 -2.79 18.43 0.48
C ALA A 42 -3.71 18.49 1.71
N ILE A 43 -4.45 17.42 1.93
CA ILE A 43 -5.17 17.15 3.17
C ILE A 43 -4.14 16.60 4.15
N ALA A 44 -3.91 17.32 5.25
CA ALA A 44 -3.05 16.83 6.32
C ALA A 44 -3.73 15.68 7.08
N GLN A 45 -3.09 14.51 7.14
CA GLN A 45 -3.60 13.35 7.90
C GLN A 45 -3.32 13.43 9.42
N ASN A 46 -2.72 14.53 9.91
CA ASN A 46 -2.14 14.62 11.27
C ASN A 46 -2.88 15.55 12.26
N SER A 47 -4.16 15.87 12.05
CA SER A 47 -4.97 16.67 13.00
C SER A 47 -5.82 15.80 13.95
N PRO A 48 -6.26 16.32 15.12
CA PRO A 48 -6.87 15.52 16.17
C PRO A 48 -8.18 14.85 15.73
N LEU A 49 -8.27 13.55 16.01
CA LEU A 49 -9.38 12.59 15.85
C LEU A 49 -10.76 13.19 15.49
N GLY A 50 -11.17 13.00 14.24
CA GLY A 50 -12.56 13.25 13.80
C GLY A 50 -13.04 12.12 12.89
N LEU A 51 -14.21 11.54 13.22
CA LEU A 51 -14.94 10.66 12.31
C LEU A 51 -15.48 11.52 11.16
N ILE A 52 -15.23 11.12 9.91
CA ILE A 52 -15.97 11.72 8.80
C ILE A 52 -17.38 11.13 8.85
N ASP A 53 -18.32 11.93 9.34
CA ASP A 53 -19.73 11.71 9.08
C ASP A 53 -20.02 12.21 7.67
N ILE A 54 -20.47 11.32 6.79
CA ILE A 54 -20.90 11.64 5.43
C ILE A 54 -21.92 12.80 5.42
N SER A 55 -22.74 12.93 6.46
CA SER A 55 -23.67 14.06 6.60
C SER A 55 -22.97 15.42 6.68
N SER A 56 -21.73 15.46 7.19
CA SER A 56 -20.89 16.66 7.28
C SER A 56 -20.26 17.06 5.94
N LEU A 57 -20.28 16.18 4.95
CA LEU A 57 -19.78 16.46 3.60
C LEU A 57 -20.85 17.05 2.68
N SER A 58 -22.14 16.95 3.04
CA SER A 58 -23.25 17.44 2.22
C SER A 58 -23.40 18.95 2.28
N ARG A 59 -23.48 19.61 1.12
CA ARG A 59 -23.74 21.07 1.04
C ARG A 59 -25.13 21.49 1.51
N SER A 60 -26.09 20.56 1.60
CA SER A 60 -27.51 20.87 1.83
C SER A 60 -27.99 20.66 3.27
N GLY A 61 -27.14 20.22 4.19
CA GLY A 61 -27.44 20.21 5.63
C GLY A 61 -28.66 19.37 6.07
N SER A 62 -29.21 18.48 5.25
CA SER A 62 -30.32 17.61 5.67
C SER A 62 -29.81 16.25 6.15
N ALA A 63 -30.00 16.01 7.44
CA ALA A 63 -29.73 14.73 8.12
C ALA A 63 -30.56 13.59 7.49
N SER A 64 -29.90 12.48 7.16
CA SER A 64 -30.37 11.09 7.39
C SER A 64 -29.50 10.09 6.61
N GLN A 65 -28.31 9.79 7.13
CA GLN A 65 -27.60 8.50 7.07
C GLN A 65 -26.20 8.71 7.63
N SER A 66 -26.01 8.38 8.91
CA SER A 66 -24.72 8.38 9.58
C SER A 66 -23.90 7.18 9.09
N GLY A 67 -23.06 7.41 8.09
CA GLY A 67 -21.98 6.50 7.72
C GLY A 67 -20.68 7.04 8.31
N HIS A 68 -20.10 6.30 9.25
CA HIS A 68 -18.79 6.63 9.81
C HIS A 68 -17.70 6.10 8.88
N ILE A 69 -16.90 6.97 8.30
CA ILE A 69 -15.66 6.57 7.62
C ILE A 69 -14.61 6.39 8.72
N ILE A 70 -14.19 5.15 8.95
CA ILE A 70 -13.23 4.77 9.99
C ILE A 70 -11.82 4.79 9.36
N GLY A 71 -10.89 5.52 9.97
CA GLY A 71 -9.44 5.30 9.80
C GLY A 71 -8.62 6.38 9.08
N VAL A 72 -9.20 7.50 8.64
CA VAL A 72 -8.45 8.58 7.98
C VAL A 72 -8.83 9.93 8.57
N THR A 73 -7.86 10.67 9.10
CA THR A 73 -8.06 12.06 9.51
C THR A 73 -8.04 12.95 8.26
N VAL A 74 -9.04 13.82 8.14
CA VAL A 74 -9.20 14.72 7.00
C VAL A 74 -9.54 16.12 7.50
N ASP A 75 -8.89 17.14 6.93
CA ASP A 75 -9.35 18.52 7.05
C ASP A 75 -10.62 18.70 6.21
N ILE A 76 -11.78 18.51 6.85
CA ILE A 76 -13.09 18.68 6.23
C ILE A 76 -13.28 20.11 5.69
N GLY A 77 -12.68 21.11 6.36
CA GLY A 77 -12.74 22.49 5.92
C GLY A 77 -12.03 22.71 4.59
N GLU A 78 -10.86 22.09 4.40
CA GLU A 78 -10.14 22.07 3.12
C GLU A 78 -10.95 21.34 2.04
N VAL A 79 -11.51 20.17 2.34
CA VAL A 79 -12.35 19.42 1.39
C VAL A 79 -13.56 20.25 0.95
N VAL A 80 -14.29 20.87 1.88
CA VAL A 80 -15.45 21.72 1.55
C VAL A 80 -15.03 22.96 0.77
N ARG A 81 -13.95 23.64 1.16
CA ARG A 81 -13.42 24.80 0.43
C ARG A 81 -12.98 24.45 -1.00
N SER A 82 -12.50 23.22 -1.20
CA SER A 82 -12.12 22.72 -2.53
C SER A 82 -13.34 22.45 -3.42
N ASN A 83 -14.58 22.51 -2.90
CA ASN A 83 -15.83 22.37 -3.64
C ASN A 83 -15.80 21.21 -4.68
N PRO A 84 -15.58 19.95 -4.24
CA PRO A 84 -15.53 18.81 -5.15
C PRO A 84 -16.91 18.51 -5.73
N ASP A 85 -16.95 17.88 -6.90
CA ASP A 85 -18.13 17.22 -7.47
C ASP A 85 -18.21 15.76 -6.99
N VAL A 86 -17.05 15.12 -6.79
CA VAL A 86 -16.91 13.73 -6.36
C VAL A 86 -15.86 13.62 -5.25
N ILE A 87 -16.16 12.88 -4.18
CA ILE A 87 -15.21 12.53 -3.12
C ILE A 87 -14.97 11.03 -3.17
N LEU A 88 -13.72 10.60 -3.39
CA LEU A 88 -13.33 9.19 -3.39
C LEU A 88 -12.63 8.82 -2.09
N VAL A 89 -13.05 7.72 -1.48
CA VAL A 89 -12.51 7.22 -0.21
C VAL A 89 -12.28 5.72 -0.30
N GLU A 90 -11.11 5.25 0.09
CA GLU A 90 -10.85 3.83 0.36
C GLU A 90 -10.84 3.61 1.87
N THR A 91 -11.49 2.56 2.34
CA THR A 91 -11.49 2.19 3.76
C THR A 91 -10.77 0.88 3.98
N GLU A 92 -10.12 0.74 5.14
CA GLU A 92 -9.63 -0.54 5.65
C GLU A 92 -10.46 -0.95 6.85
N CYS A 93 -10.99 -2.18 6.84
CA CYS A 93 -11.59 -2.74 8.05
C CYS A 93 -11.16 -4.19 8.16
N SER A 94 -9.96 -4.39 8.70
CA SER A 94 -9.53 -5.68 9.22
C SER A 94 -9.58 -5.74 10.76
N GLY A 95 -9.95 -4.64 11.45
CA GLY A 95 -9.95 -4.58 12.92
C GLY A 95 -10.99 -3.68 13.58
N CYS A 96 -11.79 -2.92 12.84
CA CYS A 96 -12.93 -2.22 13.42
C CYS A 96 -14.05 -3.24 13.69
N GLY A 97 -14.32 -3.56 14.96
CA GLY A 97 -15.36 -4.49 15.42
C GLY A 97 -16.82 -4.13 15.06
N VAL A 98 -17.06 -3.46 13.94
CA VAL A 98 -18.36 -3.45 13.28
C VAL A 98 -18.50 -4.81 12.60
N GLN A 99 -19.36 -5.67 13.17
CA GLN A 99 -19.78 -6.93 12.56
C GLN A 99 -20.40 -6.66 11.18
N SER A 100 -19.56 -6.53 10.17
CA SER A 100 -19.95 -6.76 8.79
C SER A 100 -19.80 -8.25 8.60
N GLY A 101 -20.92 -8.97 8.56
CA GLY A 101 -20.93 -10.37 8.14
C GLY A 101 -20.30 -10.53 6.74
N PRO A 102 -20.17 -11.76 6.23
CA PRO A 102 -19.55 -12.03 4.94
C PRO A 102 -20.45 -11.54 3.79
N GLN A 103 -20.57 -10.23 3.59
CA GLN A 103 -21.37 -9.62 2.54
C GLN A 103 -20.80 -8.27 2.09
N ALA A 104 -20.51 -8.23 0.79
CA ALA A 104 -20.47 -7.09 -0.11
C ALA A 104 -19.20 -6.22 -0.16
N HIS A 105 -18.41 -6.50 -1.20
CA HIS A 105 -17.84 -5.46 -2.08
C HIS A 105 -18.86 -4.31 -2.21
N SER A 106 -18.66 -3.19 -1.52
CA SER A 106 -19.63 -2.10 -1.53
C SER A 106 -18.99 -0.83 -2.04
N LEU A 107 -19.47 -0.39 -3.21
CA LEU A 107 -19.39 0.98 -3.66
C LEU A 107 -20.57 1.72 -3.02
N GLY A 108 -20.30 2.50 -1.99
CA GLY A 108 -21.31 3.37 -1.40
C GLY A 108 -21.31 4.70 -2.12
N ILE A 109 -22.41 5.07 -2.80
CA ILE A 109 -22.62 6.43 -3.27
C ILE A 109 -23.49 7.16 -2.24
N HIS A 110 -22.97 8.22 -1.62
CA HIS A 110 -23.68 8.99 -0.60
C HIS A 110 -23.68 10.48 -0.93
N GLY A 111 -24.81 11.15 -0.69
CA GLY A 111 -25.00 12.58 -0.97
C GLY A 111 -25.33 12.89 -2.44
N GLU A 112 -26.13 13.93 -2.66
CA GLU A 112 -26.44 14.43 -4.01
C GLU A 112 -25.40 15.45 -4.48
N ASP A 113 -24.72 16.13 -3.57
CA ASP A 113 -23.66 17.10 -3.89
C ASP A 113 -22.77 17.45 -2.68
N PRO A 114 -21.48 17.04 -2.63
CA PRO A 114 -20.78 16.22 -3.62
C PRO A 114 -21.20 14.75 -3.59
N GLN A 115 -20.96 14.04 -4.69
CA GLN A 115 -21.12 12.59 -4.75
C GLN A 115 -19.97 11.91 -3.99
N VAL A 116 -20.24 11.32 -2.82
CA VAL A 116 -19.25 10.58 -2.03
C VAL A 116 -19.23 9.12 -2.44
N VAL A 117 -18.05 8.59 -2.76
CA VAL A 117 -17.83 7.23 -3.24
C VAL A 117 -16.86 6.53 -2.30
N ILE A 118 -17.33 5.49 -1.63
CA ILE A 118 -16.53 4.69 -0.71
C ILE A 118 -16.25 3.34 -1.35
N VAL A 119 -14.98 2.91 -1.35
CA VAL A 119 -14.54 1.58 -1.76
C VAL A 119 -13.91 0.82 -0.60
N HIS A 120 -14.13 -0.49 -0.58
CA HIS A 120 -13.65 -1.39 0.48
C HIS A 120 -13.05 -2.67 -0.14
N PRO A 121 -11.79 -2.62 -0.58
CA PRO A 121 -11.12 -3.81 -1.10
C PRO A 121 -10.72 -4.76 0.04
N VAL A 122 -11.05 -6.04 -0.09
CA VAL A 122 -10.67 -7.08 0.89
C VAL A 122 -9.46 -7.88 0.40
N GLY A 123 -9.27 -7.96 -0.93
CA GLY A 123 -8.13 -8.61 -1.55
C GLY A 123 -7.51 -7.83 -2.70
N LEU A 124 -6.36 -8.32 -3.18
CA LEU A 124 -5.63 -7.73 -4.32
C LEU A 124 -6.47 -7.66 -5.61
N GLU A 125 -7.37 -8.62 -5.83
CA GLU A 125 -8.28 -8.60 -6.97
C GLU A 125 -9.32 -7.48 -6.85
N ASP A 126 -9.80 -7.21 -5.63
CA ASP A 126 -10.81 -6.18 -5.38
C ASP A 126 -10.26 -4.77 -5.61
N GLU A 127 -8.99 -4.54 -5.23
CA GLU A 127 -8.27 -3.30 -5.52
C GLU A 127 -8.31 -2.92 -7.01
N LEU A 128 -8.22 -3.93 -7.89
CA LEU A 128 -8.30 -3.73 -9.34
C LEU A 128 -9.74 -3.69 -9.83
N ALA A 129 -10.64 -4.45 -9.19
CA ALA A 129 -12.04 -4.53 -9.57
C ALA A 129 -12.77 -3.19 -9.48
N TRP A 130 -12.38 -2.34 -8.51
CA TRP A 130 -13.00 -1.02 -8.32
C TRP A 130 -12.58 0.05 -9.33
N ILE A 131 -11.54 -0.18 -10.13
CA ILE A 131 -11.10 0.77 -11.17
C ILE A 131 -12.23 1.02 -12.18
N GLY A 132 -12.92 -0.02 -12.64
CA GLY A 132 -14.02 0.08 -13.61
C GLY A 132 -15.21 0.93 -13.11
N PRO A 133 -15.78 0.62 -11.93
CA PRO A 133 -16.83 1.43 -11.31
C PRO A 133 -16.42 2.88 -11.06
N ILE A 134 -15.23 3.14 -10.52
CA ILE A 134 -14.70 4.51 -10.35
C ILE A 134 -14.65 5.23 -11.71
N GLY A 135 -14.11 4.57 -12.73
CA GLY A 135 -14.07 5.13 -14.07
C GLY A 135 -15.44 5.47 -14.66
N THR A 136 -16.46 4.67 -14.34
CA THR A 136 -17.84 4.93 -14.77
C THR A 136 -18.40 6.18 -14.11
N ILE A 137 -18.20 6.34 -12.80
CA ILE A 137 -18.60 7.54 -12.05
C ILE A 137 -17.90 8.79 -12.61
N LEU A 138 -16.61 8.66 -12.92
CA LEU A 138 -15.80 9.76 -13.43
C LEU A 138 -15.95 10.00 -14.95
N GLY A 139 -16.82 9.25 -15.65
CA GLY A 139 -17.09 9.43 -17.08
C GLY A 139 -15.97 8.95 -18.03
N VAL A 140 -15.08 8.07 -17.57
CA VAL A 140 -13.94 7.51 -18.31
C VAL A 140 -13.97 5.97 -18.40
N THR A 141 -15.16 5.38 -18.53
CA THR A 141 -15.42 3.93 -18.48
C THR A 141 -14.47 3.10 -19.36
N GLU A 142 -14.29 3.45 -20.63
CA GLU A 142 -13.44 2.67 -21.54
C GLU A 142 -11.98 2.63 -21.11
N ARG A 143 -11.47 3.77 -20.61
CA ARG A 143 -10.09 3.88 -20.09
C ARG A 143 -9.94 3.04 -18.83
N ALA A 144 -10.94 3.07 -17.95
CA ALA A 144 -10.93 2.32 -16.71
C ALA A 144 -10.99 0.80 -16.93
N ILE A 145 -11.86 0.32 -17.82
CA ILE A 145 -11.92 -1.10 -18.19
C ILE A 145 -10.58 -1.56 -18.77
N ARG A 146 -9.98 -0.74 -19.64
CA ARG A 146 -8.65 -1.04 -20.21
C ARG A 146 -7.59 -1.13 -19.12
N LEU A 147 -7.55 -0.14 -18.21
CA LEU A 147 -6.58 -0.10 -17.11
C LEU A 147 -6.73 -1.32 -16.20
N GLN A 148 -7.95 -1.59 -15.74
CA GLN A 148 -8.30 -2.78 -14.94
C GLN A 148 -7.83 -4.07 -15.62
N THR A 149 -8.14 -4.23 -16.91
CA THR A 149 -7.77 -5.43 -17.68
C THR A 149 -6.25 -5.61 -17.75
N VAL A 150 -5.51 -4.54 -18.06
CA VAL A 150 -4.05 -4.57 -18.16
C VAL A 150 -3.41 -4.89 -16.80
N ARG A 151 -3.88 -4.26 -15.72
CA ARG A 151 -3.35 -4.47 -14.36
C ARG A 151 -3.66 -5.88 -13.86
N ALA A 152 -4.88 -6.38 -14.05
CA ALA A 152 -5.27 -7.72 -13.66
C ALA A 152 -4.49 -8.80 -14.44
N ALA A 153 -4.33 -8.63 -15.75
CA ALA A 153 -3.53 -9.52 -16.57
C ALA A 153 -2.06 -9.55 -16.13
N ARG A 154 -1.49 -8.40 -15.76
CA ARG A 154 -0.12 -8.32 -15.24
C ARG A 154 0.03 -9.05 -13.91
N LEU A 155 -0.88 -8.83 -12.96
CA LEU A 155 -0.87 -9.52 -11.66
C LEU A 155 -0.95 -11.05 -11.85
N LEU A 156 -1.85 -11.51 -12.72
CA LEU A 156 -1.97 -12.93 -13.05
C LEU A 156 -0.68 -13.48 -13.66
N ALA A 157 -0.08 -12.76 -14.62
CA ALA A 157 1.17 -13.17 -15.25
C ALA A 157 2.31 -13.34 -14.23
N LEU A 158 2.46 -12.41 -13.28
CA LEU A 158 3.46 -12.49 -12.20
C LEU A 158 3.28 -13.75 -11.36
N ARG A 159 2.04 -14.06 -10.96
CA ARG A 159 1.73 -15.30 -10.22
C ARG A 159 2.00 -16.56 -11.06
N MET A 160 1.70 -16.52 -12.35
CA MET A 160 1.98 -17.62 -13.26
C MET A 160 3.49 -17.87 -13.42
N HIS A 161 4.33 -16.83 -13.39
CA HIS A 161 5.78 -16.99 -13.40
C HIS A 161 6.26 -17.77 -12.16
N VAL A 162 5.78 -17.40 -10.98
CA VAL A 162 6.08 -18.12 -9.72
C VAL A 162 5.60 -19.57 -9.79
N ALA A 163 4.34 -19.81 -10.17
CA ALA A 163 3.77 -21.15 -10.24
C ALA A 163 4.50 -22.04 -11.24
N ARG A 164 4.86 -21.49 -12.41
CA ARG A 164 5.63 -22.22 -13.43
C ARG A 164 7.01 -22.60 -12.91
N TYR A 165 7.72 -21.68 -12.27
CA TYR A 165 9.05 -21.95 -11.73
C TYR A 165 9.01 -23.08 -10.69
N LEU A 166 8.06 -23.01 -9.75
CA LEU A 166 7.87 -24.02 -8.71
C LEU A 166 7.51 -25.40 -9.26
N THR A 167 6.74 -25.47 -10.35
CA THR A 167 6.30 -26.76 -10.94
C THR A 167 7.33 -27.38 -11.88
N GLN A 168 8.13 -26.56 -12.57
CA GLN A 168 9.07 -27.03 -13.60
C GLN A 168 10.50 -27.24 -13.08
N THR A 169 10.83 -26.71 -11.91
CA THR A 169 12.20 -26.78 -11.36
C THR A 169 12.24 -27.80 -10.21
N PRO A 170 12.90 -28.96 -10.39
CA PRO A 170 13.01 -29.97 -9.33
C PRO A 170 13.63 -29.38 -8.06
N GLY A 171 12.97 -29.59 -6.92
CA GLY A 171 13.43 -29.09 -5.61
C GLY A 171 13.19 -27.60 -5.37
N ALA A 172 12.56 -26.87 -6.29
CA ALA A 172 12.19 -25.48 -6.05
C ALA A 172 11.13 -25.39 -4.92
N ARG A 173 11.35 -24.43 -4.02
CA ARG A 173 10.44 -24.11 -2.92
C ARG A 173 10.20 -22.60 -2.87
N ARG A 174 9.10 -22.19 -2.26
CA ARG A 174 8.85 -20.78 -1.94
C ARG A 174 9.88 -20.30 -0.92
N PRO A 175 10.58 -19.17 -1.16
CA PRO A 175 11.47 -18.58 -0.17
C PRO A 175 10.69 -18.21 1.09
N THR A 176 11.21 -18.53 2.27
CA THR A 176 10.63 -18.01 3.52
C THR A 176 10.94 -16.52 3.66
N VAL A 177 9.96 -15.76 4.14
CA VAL A 177 10.05 -14.30 4.28
C VAL A 177 9.75 -13.90 5.72
N SER A 178 10.62 -13.11 6.31
CA SER A 178 10.37 -12.36 7.54
C SER A 178 10.24 -10.87 7.23
N VAL A 179 9.49 -10.15 8.06
CA VAL A 179 9.21 -8.73 7.89
C VAL A 179 9.34 -8.04 9.24
N ALA A 180 10.05 -6.92 9.29
CA ALA A 180 10.17 -6.09 10.48
C ALA A 180 10.05 -4.61 10.09
N ILE A 181 8.93 -3.98 10.44
CA ILE A 181 8.66 -2.56 10.18
C ILE A 181 8.71 -1.79 11.49
N TYR A 182 9.57 -0.78 11.57
CA TYR A 182 9.69 0.07 12.74
C TYR A 182 8.81 1.32 12.61
N ASP A 183 8.00 1.60 13.62
CA ASP A 183 7.23 2.82 13.78
C ASP A 183 8.02 3.81 14.65
N PRO A 184 8.50 4.94 14.07
CA PRO A 184 9.20 5.95 14.85
C PRO A 184 8.28 6.71 15.81
N ASP A 185 6.99 6.87 15.49
CA ASP A 185 6.05 7.64 16.30
C ASP A 185 5.60 6.84 17.54
N ALA A 186 5.42 5.52 17.37
CA ALA A 186 5.09 4.61 18.47
C ALA A 186 6.33 4.04 19.17
N GLU A 187 7.53 4.38 18.70
CA GLU A 187 8.83 3.79 19.09
C GLU A 187 8.79 2.25 19.16
N SER A 188 8.01 1.62 18.28
CA SER A 188 7.70 0.19 18.35
C SER A 188 7.76 -0.46 16.98
N TRP A 189 7.51 -1.75 16.90
CA TRP A 189 7.52 -2.47 15.64
C TRP A 189 6.09 -2.83 15.25
N CYS A 190 5.72 -2.51 14.02
CA CYS A 190 4.38 -2.73 13.51
C CYS A 190 4.15 -4.22 13.22
N PRO A 191 2.97 -4.76 13.55
CA PRO A 191 2.53 -6.01 12.93
C PRO A 191 2.35 -5.79 11.42
N LEU A 192 2.61 -6.83 10.63
CA LEU A 192 2.32 -6.81 9.20
C LEU A 192 0.80 -6.81 8.99
N SER A 193 0.31 -5.95 8.09
CA SER A 193 -1.10 -5.96 7.69
C SER A 193 -1.42 -7.18 6.84
N GLU A 194 -2.67 -7.63 6.86
CA GLU A 194 -3.15 -8.70 5.97
C GLU A 194 -2.82 -8.41 4.50
N ARG A 195 -2.93 -7.14 4.08
CA ARG A 195 -2.55 -6.72 2.72
C ARG A 195 -1.06 -6.98 2.45
N GLY A 196 -0.18 -6.64 3.39
CA GLY A 196 1.25 -6.95 3.27
C GLY A 196 1.49 -8.45 3.11
N GLU A 197 0.77 -9.30 3.83
CA GLU A 197 0.85 -10.75 3.67
C GLU A 197 0.39 -11.21 2.28
N GLN A 198 -0.72 -10.66 1.77
CA GLN A 198 -1.22 -10.97 0.43
C GLN A 198 -0.22 -10.57 -0.66
N LEU A 199 0.43 -9.40 -0.53
CA LEU A 199 1.45 -8.90 -1.47
C LEU A 199 2.68 -9.82 -1.49
N ILE A 200 3.18 -10.23 -0.32
CA ILE A 200 4.29 -11.18 -0.19
C ILE A 200 3.93 -12.54 -0.80
N ASN A 201 2.71 -13.01 -0.53
CA ASN A 201 2.22 -14.27 -1.08
C ASN A 201 2.12 -14.22 -2.61
N ALA A 202 1.60 -13.12 -3.17
CA ALA A 202 1.52 -12.91 -4.61
C ALA A 202 2.91 -12.82 -5.27
N ALA A 203 3.91 -12.30 -4.56
CA ALA A 203 5.31 -12.30 -4.98
C ALA A 203 6.02 -13.66 -4.81
N GLY A 204 5.32 -14.69 -4.33
CA GLY A 204 5.82 -16.05 -4.17
C GLY A 204 6.54 -16.34 -2.85
N GLY A 205 6.65 -15.37 -1.95
CA GLY A 205 7.25 -15.55 -0.63
C GLY A 205 6.32 -16.28 0.34
N LEU A 206 6.86 -17.08 1.24
CA LEU A 206 6.14 -17.74 2.32
C LEU A 206 6.41 -16.98 3.64
N LEU A 207 5.42 -16.21 4.10
CA LEU A 207 5.54 -15.44 5.33
C LEU A 207 5.69 -16.38 6.55
N LEU A 208 6.66 -16.12 7.41
CA LEU A 208 6.81 -16.83 8.68
C LEU A 208 5.78 -16.32 9.70
N ALA A 209 5.13 -17.23 10.43
CA ALA A 209 4.13 -16.90 11.45
C ALA A 209 4.67 -16.00 12.58
N GLU A 210 5.97 -16.11 12.87
CA GLU A 210 6.69 -15.24 13.80
C GLU A 210 7.71 -14.41 13.00
N THR A 211 7.25 -13.43 12.24
CA THR A 211 8.13 -12.52 11.49
C THR A 211 8.94 -11.60 12.41
N TYR A 212 8.35 -11.25 13.55
CA TYR A 212 8.95 -10.42 14.59
C TYR A 212 8.29 -10.71 15.95
N ALA A 213 9.10 -10.85 17.01
CA ALA A 213 8.60 -10.94 18.38
C ALA A 213 8.73 -9.56 19.07
N PRO A 214 7.61 -8.86 19.34
CA PRO A 214 7.62 -7.58 20.04
C PRO A 214 8.45 -7.63 21.33
N GLY A 215 9.52 -6.83 21.35
CA GLY A 215 10.41 -6.67 22.51
C GLY A 215 11.70 -7.50 22.47
N SER A 216 11.83 -8.50 21.60
CA SER A 216 13.09 -9.25 21.45
C SER A 216 14.10 -8.51 20.57
N GLY A 217 13.60 -7.70 19.62
CA GLY A 217 14.45 -7.03 18.63
C GLY A 217 15.16 -7.99 17.68
N VAL A 218 14.70 -9.26 17.57
CA VAL A 218 15.29 -10.30 16.73
C VAL A 218 14.38 -10.66 15.56
N ILE A 219 14.95 -10.73 14.35
CA ILE A 219 14.25 -11.26 13.17
C ILE A 219 14.39 -12.78 13.15
N SER A 220 13.28 -13.47 12.91
CA SER A 220 13.30 -14.91 12.66
C SER A 220 14.12 -15.23 11.41
N PRO A 221 15.00 -16.25 11.45
CA PRO A 221 15.83 -16.60 10.31
C PRO A 221 14.96 -17.03 9.13
N ALA A 222 14.99 -16.25 8.06
CA ALA A 222 14.28 -16.50 6.81
C ALA A 222 15.24 -16.51 5.62
N ASP A 223 14.82 -17.09 4.49
CA ASP A 223 15.55 -16.99 3.23
C ASP A 223 15.69 -15.52 2.80
N ILE A 224 14.68 -14.69 3.13
CA ILE A 224 14.62 -13.25 2.87
C ILE A 224 14.09 -12.51 4.10
N ASN A 225 14.80 -11.48 4.56
CA ASN A 225 14.35 -10.58 5.62
C ASN A 225 14.05 -9.19 5.02
N LEU A 226 12.82 -8.71 5.14
CA LEU A 226 12.42 -7.37 4.70
C LEU A 226 12.35 -6.46 5.92
N VAL A 227 13.05 -5.33 5.89
CA VAL A 227 13.14 -4.40 7.02
C VAL A 227 12.87 -2.98 6.56
N GLY A 228 12.04 -2.24 7.26
CA GLY A 228 11.73 -0.86 6.87
C GLY A 228 11.32 0.00 8.05
N THR A 229 11.10 1.27 7.76
CA THR A 229 10.57 2.24 8.72
C THR A 229 9.26 2.80 8.18
N TRP A 230 8.24 2.80 9.02
CA TRP A 230 6.93 3.34 8.69
C TRP A 230 7.03 4.84 8.37
N GLY A 231 6.24 5.32 7.42
CA GLY A 231 6.23 6.71 6.99
C GLY A 231 7.42 7.11 6.10
N GLU A 232 8.37 6.21 5.86
CA GLU A 232 9.49 6.48 4.97
C GLU A 232 9.21 6.02 3.54
N ALA A 233 9.42 6.94 2.60
CA ALA A 233 9.20 6.72 1.18
C ALA A 233 10.39 6.06 0.46
N ASP A 234 11.52 5.91 1.15
CA ASP A 234 12.76 5.38 0.58
C ASP A 234 13.28 4.21 1.43
N ALA A 235 13.81 3.19 0.76
CA ALA A 235 14.57 2.09 1.37
C ALA A 235 15.93 2.54 1.96
N LYS A 236 16.31 3.80 1.81
CA LYS A 236 17.46 4.45 2.45
C LYS A 236 17.10 5.10 3.79
N SER A 237 16.39 4.37 4.64
CA SER A 237 16.11 4.89 5.98
C SER A 237 17.38 5.05 6.80
N ASP A 238 17.58 6.27 7.28
CA ASP A 238 18.65 6.65 8.19
C ASP A 238 18.19 6.63 9.66
N HIS A 239 16.98 6.12 9.93
CA HIS A 239 16.41 6.13 11.27
C HIS A 239 17.31 5.38 12.26
N PRO A 240 17.66 5.98 13.42
CA PRO A 240 18.55 5.36 14.40
C PRO A 240 18.05 3.99 14.89
N GLY A 241 16.73 3.84 15.05
CA GLY A 241 16.10 2.58 15.43
C GLY A 241 16.35 1.46 14.43
N LEU A 242 16.18 1.74 13.14
CA LEU A 242 16.44 0.78 12.06
C LEU A 242 17.93 0.45 11.97
N ARG A 243 18.81 1.46 12.04
CA ARG A 243 20.27 1.25 12.03
C ARG A 243 20.73 0.37 13.18
N ARG A 244 20.26 0.65 14.40
CA ARG A 244 20.56 -0.16 15.59
C ARG A 244 20.08 -1.59 15.42
N PHE A 245 18.87 -1.76 14.90
CA PHE A 245 18.30 -3.06 14.65
C PHE A 245 19.09 -3.86 13.62
N LEU A 246 19.40 -3.26 12.48
CA LEU A 246 20.18 -3.92 11.44
C LEU A 246 21.61 -4.23 11.93
N ALA A 247 22.23 -3.36 12.71
CA ALA A 247 23.54 -3.64 13.33
C ALA A 247 23.50 -4.87 14.26
N ASN A 248 22.42 -5.01 15.03
CA ASN A 248 22.24 -6.14 15.95
C ASN A 248 21.86 -7.45 15.26
N ASN A 249 21.16 -7.40 14.12
CA ASN A 249 20.55 -8.57 13.50
C ASN A 249 21.24 -9.04 12.20
N VAL A 250 21.91 -8.13 11.48
CA VAL A 250 22.56 -8.43 10.19
C VAL A 250 24.02 -8.90 10.38
N SER A 251 24.51 -8.91 11.62
CA SER A 251 25.87 -9.37 11.97
C SER A 251 26.06 -10.90 11.91
N SER A 252 25.01 -11.68 11.65
CA SER A 252 25.13 -13.14 11.48
C SER A 252 25.61 -13.49 10.06
N PRO A 253 26.62 -14.35 9.87
CA PRO A 253 27.08 -14.82 8.56
C PRO A 253 25.98 -15.46 7.69
N THR A 254 24.90 -15.94 8.30
CA THR A 254 23.71 -16.49 7.63
C THR A 254 22.72 -15.43 7.14
N ALA A 255 22.81 -14.19 7.62
CA ALA A 255 21.97 -13.06 7.23
C ALA A 255 22.59 -12.18 6.12
N ASN A 256 23.89 -12.36 5.85
CA ASN A 256 24.61 -11.59 4.84
C ASN A 256 24.14 -11.98 3.43
N GLY A 257 23.36 -11.11 2.80
CA GLY A 257 22.84 -11.26 1.43
C GLY A 257 21.35 -11.53 1.32
N SER A 258 20.66 -11.83 2.42
CA SER A 258 19.21 -12.09 2.48
C SER A 258 18.38 -10.97 3.08
N THR A 259 19.01 -9.96 3.69
CA THR A 259 18.31 -8.80 4.29
C THR A 259 18.20 -7.63 3.32
N TRP A 260 16.97 -7.12 3.17
CA TRP A 260 16.62 -6.01 2.31
C TRP A 260 15.99 -4.90 3.14
N SER A 261 16.45 -3.67 2.92
CA SER A 261 15.72 -2.49 3.38
C SER A 261 14.63 -2.15 2.37
N ILE A 262 13.45 -1.76 2.84
CA ILE A 262 12.28 -1.47 2.01
C ILE A 262 11.61 -0.15 2.38
N ALA A 263 10.91 0.44 1.41
CA ALA A 263 9.90 1.47 1.62
C ALA A 263 8.54 0.79 1.87
N PRO A 264 8.14 0.57 3.15
CA PRO A 264 7.00 -0.28 3.46
C PRO A 264 5.67 0.29 2.97
N ASP A 265 5.52 1.62 2.94
CA ASP A 265 4.31 2.27 2.45
C ASP A 265 4.01 1.95 0.98
N PHE A 266 5.06 1.75 0.19
CA PHE A 266 4.95 1.44 -1.24
C PHE A 266 4.88 -0.05 -1.53
N LEU A 267 5.47 -0.90 -0.68
CA LEU A 267 5.62 -2.33 -0.96
C LEU A 267 4.69 -3.23 -0.15
N LEU A 268 4.32 -2.84 1.06
CA LEU A 268 3.49 -3.64 1.96
C LEU A 268 2.12 -3.00 2.23
N ASN A 269 2.01 -1.69 2.01
CA ASN A 269 0.74 -0.95 2.08
C ASN A 269 0.29 -0.41 0.71
N ALA A 270 0.83 -0.96 -0.38
CA ALA A 270 0.46 -0.58 -1.75
C ALA A 270 -1.05 -0.77 -1.97
N ARG A 271 -1.67 0.15 -2.72
CA ARG A 271 -3.13 0.15 -2.96
C ARG A 271 -3.45 0.50 -4.40
N GLY A 272 -4.70 0.25 -4.79
CA GLY A 272 -5.21 0.53 -6.13
C GLY A 272 -4.29 -0.05 -7.21
N PRO A 273 -3.92 0.70 -8.26
CA PRO A 273 -3.07 0.16 -9.32
C PRO A 273 -1.61 -0.11 -8.87
N GLY A 274 -1.16 0.50 -7.77
CA GLY A 274 0.19 0.34 -7.24
C GLY A 274 0.51 -1.08 -6.79
N ILE A 275 -0.51 -1.89 -6.45
CA ILE A 275 -0.31 -3.28 -5.99
C ILE A 275 0.46 -4.12 -7.01
N VAL A 276 0.26 -3.87 -8.32
CA VAL A 276 0.90 -4.67 -9.37
C VAL A 276 2.39 -4.42 -9.37
N ALA A 277 2.77 -3.16 -9.21
CA ALA A 277 4.16 -2.75 -9.20
C ALA A 277 4.85 -3.09 -7.87
N ALA A 278 4.11 -3.10 -6.76
CA ALA A 278 4.57 -3.64 -5.48
C ALA A 278 4.85 -5.15 -5.57
N VAL A 279 3.92 -5.95 -6.08
CA VAL A 279 4.12 -7.41 -6.30
C VAL A 279 5.29 -7.67 -7.23
N GLU A 280 5.41 -6.90 -8.32
CA GLU A 280 6.53 -7.04 -9.25
C GLU A 280 7.88 -6.71 -8.58
N THR A 281 7.92 -5.65 -7.78
CA THR A 281 9.12 -5.24 -7.04
C THR A 281 9.51 -6.28 -5.99
N LEU A 282 8.54 -6.77 -5.21
CA LEU A 282 8.73 -7.83 -4.23
C LEU A 282 9.17 -9.13 -4.90
N LEU A 283 8.60 -9.51 -6.04
CA LEU A 283 8.98 -10.73 -6.77
C LEU A 283 10.45 -10.70 -7.20
N ARG A 284 10.94 -9.54 -7.65
CA ARG A 284 12.36 -9.35 -8.03
C ARG A 284 13.32 -9.49 -6.84
N ALA A 285 12.88 -9.19 -5.63
CA ALA A 285 13.71 -9.31 -4.43
C ALA A 285 13.59 -10.69 -3.76
N ILE A 286 12.35 -11.16 -3.59
CA ILE A 286 12.02 -12.40 -2.88
C ILE A 286 12.34 -13.61 -3.74
N PHE A 287 11.91 -13.61 -5.00
CA PHE A 287 11.98 -14.81 -5.84
C PHE A 287 12.49 -14.51 -7.27
N PRO A 288 13.67 -13.89 -7.43
CA PRO A 288 14.20 -13.49 -8.74
C PRO A 288 14.37 -14.65 -9.71
N ALA A 289 14.64 -15.87 -9.22
CA ALA A 289 14.78 -17.05 -10.05
C ALA A 289 13.52 -17.37 -10.88
N ALA A 290 12.33 -17.02 -10.38
CA ALA A 290 11.07 -17.21 -11.10
C ALA A 290 10.93 -16.31 -12.34
N LEU A 291 11.73 -15.24 -12.44
CA LEU A 291 11.78 -14.33 -13.58
C LEU A 291 12.80 -14.76 -14.66
N GLY A 292 13.64 -15.77 -14.35
CA GLY A 292 14.69 -16.26 -15.24
C GLY A 292 15.76 -15.21 -15.57
N ALA A 293 16.46 -15.39 -16.69
CA ALA A 293 17.58 -14.54 -17.11
C ALA A 293 17.19 -13.09 -17.45
N ASN A 294 15.89 -12.81 -17.60
CA ASN A 294 15.37 -11.48 -17.95
C ASN A 294 14.89 -10.70 -16.72
N GLY A 295 15.12 -11.21 -15.50
CA GLY A 295 14.79 -10.50 -14.28
C GLY A 295 15.62 -9.23 -14.16
N THR A 296 14.99 -8.07 -14.32
CA THR A 296 15.60 -6.79 -13.96
C THR A 296 15.67 -6.65 -12.44
N PRO A 297 16.73 -6.03 -11.87
CA PRO A 297 16.77 -5.74 -10.44
C PRO A 297 15.58 -4.86 -10.03
N PRO A 298 15.16 -4.92 -8.75
CA PRO A 298 14.13 -4.02 -8.27
C PRO A 298 14.64 -2.57 -8.18
N PRO A 299 13.74 -1.57 -8.22
CA PRO A 299 14.11 -0.17 -8.05
C PRO A 299 14.71 0.09 -6.65
N GLU A 300 15.93 0.60 -6.60
CA GLU A 300 16.69 0.75 -5.34
C GLU A 300 16.05 1.68 -4.30
N HIS A 301 15.26 2.66 -4.73
CA HIS A 301 14.56 3.56 -3.82
C HIS A 301 13.40 2.87 -3.09
N LEU A 302 12.83 1.79 -3.64
CA LEU A 302 11.77 1.03 -2.97
C LEU A 302 12.31 -0.15 -2.18
N ILE A 303 13.39 -0.76 -2.65
CA ILE A 303 14.00 -1.93 -2.01
C ILE A 303 15.47 -2.03 -2.39
N ARG A 304 16.32 -2.18 -1.38
CA ARG A 304 17.77 -2.35 -1.57
C ARG A 304 18.33 -3.36 -0.60
N ARG A 305 19.40 -4.04 -0.99
CA ARG A 305 20.10 -4.92 -0.05
C ARG A 305 20.70 -4.10 1.07
N ALA A 306 20.57 -4.58 2.31
CA ALA A 306 21.24 -3.99 3.46
C ALA A 306 22.73 -4.40 3.49
N THR A 307 23.48 -4.05 2.44
CA THR A 307 24.94 -4.24 2.39
C THR A 307 25.64 -3.01 2.98
N GLY A 308 26.63 -3.20 3.86
CA GLY A 308 27.54 -2.11 4.24
C GLY A 308 27.25 -1.37 5.55
N LEU A 309 26.46 -1.93 6.49
CA LEU A 309 26.39 -1.38 7.86
C LEU A 309 27.68 -1.57 8.68
N GLN A 310 28.71 -2.19 8.10
CA GLN A 310 30.01 -2.35 8.75
C GLN A 310 30.94 -1.12 8.62
N ASP A 311 30.63 -0.14 7.75
CA ASP A 311 31.57 0.94 7.40
C ASP A 311 31.33 2.28 8.13
N SER A 312 30.49 2.34 9.15
CA SER A 312 30.44 3.53 10.04
C SER A 312 31.29 3.29 11.29
N PRO A 313 32.24 4.18 11.61
CA PRO A 313 33.19 3.95 12.69
C PRO A 313 32.47 3.87 14.02
N ARG A 314 32.81 2.85 14.80
CA ARG A 314 32.49 2.77 16.23
C ARG A 314 33.06 4.02 16.90
N SER A 315 32.21 4.99 17.24
CA SER A 315 32.51 6.07 18.18
C SER A 315 32.33 5.58 19.61
#